data_AF-A0A0F9RJU2-F1
#
_entry.id   AF-A0A0F9RJU2-F1
#
_cell.length_a   1.000
_cell.length_b   1.000
_cell.length_c   1.000
_cell.angle_alpha   90.00
_cell.angle_beta   90.00
_cell.angle_gamma   90.00
#
_symmetry.space_group_name_H-M   'P 1'
#
loop_
_entity.id
_entity.type
_entity.pdbx_description
1 polymer ?
#
loop_
_entity_poly.entity_id
_entity_poly.type
_entity_poly.pdbx_seq_one_letter_code
_entity_poly.pdbx_strand_id
1 'polypeptide(L)'
;MTMPSFLSPVPDWLNSEKPRVVSRAIAVRELKEVERQAMFEHFLEKIEIGIPLRGILREDFRDIDYQGLLRWIHKDSERQRRFYEAQSIGAEIISAEIIEIADASDSLEDVQRSRLRIDTRWKLLGVWNRKRFGEVKQIEMGGTISILQALEEAKGRVIEGIAEEVVDVGDQ
;
A
#
# COMPACT_ATOMS: atom_id res chain seq x y z
N MET A 1 -71.62 19.07 23.39
CA MET A 1 -71.21 17.68 23.64
C MET A 1 -69.72 17.58 23.43
N THR A 2 -68.96 17.63 24.52
CA THR A 2 -67.50 17.55 24.56
C THR A 2 -67.08 16.08 24.64
N MET A 3 -66.20 15.65 23.74
CA MET A 3 -65.66 14.29 23.72
C MET A 3 -64.92 13.98 25.04
N PRO A 4 -65.06 12.77 25.60
CA PRO A 4 -64.42 12.41 26.85
C PRO A 4 -62.89 12.29 26.70
N SER A 5 -62.19 12.74 27.75
CA SER A 5 -60.75 13.03 27.89
C SER A 5 -59.76 11.88 27.65
N PHE A 6 -60.18 10.69 27.23
CA PHE A 6 -59.30 9.52 27.09
C PHE A 6 -58.79 9.28 25.65
N LEU A 7 -59.17 10.13 24.70
CA LEU A 7 -58.68 10.10 23.31
C LEU A 7 -57.68 11.24 23.02
N SER A 8 -56.81 11.60 23.96
CA SER A 8 -55.69 12.49 23.65
C SER A 8 -54.71 11.76 22.73
N PRO A 9 -54.16 12.40 21.69
CA PRO A 9 -53.15 11.80 20.84
C PRO A 9 -51.97 11.34 21.71
N VAL A 10 -51.50 10.14 21.42
CA VAL A 10 -50.36 9.52 22.11
C VAL A 10 -49.18 10.50 22.09
N PRO A 11 -48.52 10.79 23.22
CA PRO A 11 -47.39 11.69 23.25
C PRO A 11 -46.27 11.25 22.31
N ASP A 12 -45.60 12.21 21.67
CA ASP A 12 -44.57 11.93 20.66
C ASP A 12 -43.42 11.04 21.16
N TRP A 13 -43.14 11.03 22.47
CA TRP A 13 -42.14 10.17 23.08
C TRP A 13 -42.53 8.67 23.15
N LEU A 14 -43.83 8.36 23.03
CA LEU A 14 -44.35 6.98 22.99
C LEU A 14 -44.47 6.47 21.55
N ASN A 15 -44.41 7.37 20.56
CA ASN A 15 -44.14 7.00 19.19
C ASN A 15 -42.65 6.71 19.07
N SER A 16 -42.23 5.50 19.43
CA SER A 16 -40.92 5.03 18.99
C SER A 16 -40.95 5.01 17.47
N GLU A 17 -40.25 5.94 16.82
CA GLU A 17 -39.92 5.78 15.42
C GLU A 17 -39.33 4.39 15.28
N LYS A 18 -40.00 3.53 14.48
CA LYS A 18 -39.52 2.16 14.28
C LYS A 18 -38.05 2.28 13.87
N PRO A 19 -37.13 1.63 14.60
CA PRO A 19 -35.71 1.81 14.35
C PRO A 19 -35.45 1.56 12.87
N ARG A 20 -34.75 2.50 12.24
CA ARG A 20 -34.38 2.41 10.83
C ARG A 20 -33.69 1.05 10.64
N VAL A 21 -34.30 0.14 9.89
CA VAL A 21 -33.78 -1.22 9.69
C VAL A 21 -32.57 -1.12 8.78
N VAL A 22 -31.41 -0.77 9.35
CA VAL A 22 -30.13 -0.87 8.65
C VAL A 22 -29.87 -2.36 8.50
N SER A 23 -29.63 -2.80 7.25
CA SER A 23 -29.27 -4.20 7.04
C SER A 23 -28.05 -4.53 7.91
N ARG A 24 -28.08 -5.68 8.60
CA ARG A 24 -26.97 -6.12 9.47
C ARG A 24 -25.61 -6.02 8.77
N ALA A 25 -25.58 -6.27 7.46
CA ALA A 25 -24.38 -6.15 6.64
C ALA A 25 -23.80 -4.72 6.58
N ILE A 26 -24.65 -3.70 6.46
CA ILE A 26 -24.22 -2.29 6.45
C ILE A 26 -23.67 -1.90 7.82
N ALA A 27 -24.39 -2.24 8.90
CA ALA A 27 -23.95 -1.94 10.27
C ALA A 27 -22.59 -2.59 10.58
N VAL A 28 -22.39 -3.85 10.18
CA VAL A 28 -21.09 -4.53 10.34
C VAL A 28 -19.99 -3.85 9.53
N ARG A 29 -20.29 -3.35 8.33
CA ARG A 29 -19.31 -2.63 7.50
C ARG A 29 -18.90 -1.31 8.14
N GLU A 30 -19.85 -0.55 8.67
CA GLU A 30 -19.62 0.74 9.34
C GLU A 30 -18.80 0.54 10.62
N LEU A 31 -19.13 -0.47 11.43
CA LEU A 31 -18.34 -0.80 12.62
C LEU A 31 -16.89 -1.14 12.27
N LYS A 32 -16.66 -1.95 11.23
CA LYS A 32 -15.31 -2.27 10.75
C LYS A 32 -14.56 -1.05 10.23
N GLU A 33 -15.26 -0.09 9.63
CA GLU A 33 -14.65 1.17 9.18
C GLU A 33 -14.17 2.00 10.37
N VAL A 34 -15.04 2.19 11.37
CA VAL A 34 -14.72 2.93 12.60
C VAL A 34 -13.57 2.28 13.35
N GLU A 35 -13.60 0.96 13.50
CA GLU A 35 -12.53 0.20 14.16
C GLU A 35 -11.17 0.40 13.49
N ARG A 36 -11.11 0.26 12.15
CA ARG A 36 -9.88 0.46 11.39
C ARG A 36 -9.37 1.89 11.48
N GLN A 37 -10.28 2.86 11.43
CA GLN A 37 -9.92 4.26 11.49
C GLN A 37 -9.36 4.64 12.87
N ALA A 38 -9.96 4.13 13.95
CA ALA A 38 -9.48 4.33 15.31
C ALA A 38 -8.08 3.72 15.52
N MET A 39 -7.79 2.59 14.85
CA MET A 39 -6.52 1.87 15.00
C MET A 39 -5.42 2.30 14.05
N PHE A 40 -5.75 3.07 13.00
CA PHE A 40 -4.81 3.36 11.94
C PHE A 40 -3.56 4.09 12.44
N GLU A 41 -3.73 5.09 13.29
CA GLU A 41 -2.61 5.83 13.89
C GLU A 41 -1.67 4.91 14.66
N HIS A 42 -2.23 4.02 15.50
CA HIS A 42 -1.44 3.05 16.25
C HIS A 42 -0.65 2.09 15.35
N PHE A 43 -1.25 1.68 14.22
CA PHE A 43 -0.54 0.83 13.26
C PHE A 43 0.63 1.57 12.60
N LEU A 44 0.46 2.84 12.27
CA LEU A 44 1.53 3.66 11.71
C LEU A 44 2.68 3.81 12.71
N GLU A 45 2.40 4.17 13.96
CA GLU A 45 3.42 4.28 15.03
C GLU A 45 4.23 2.99 15.19
N LYS A 46 3.57 1.83 15.16
CA LYS A 46 4.23 0.53 15.29
C LYS A 46 5.08 0.20 14.06
N ILE A 47 4.63 0.56 12.85
CA ILE A 47 5.40 0.40 11.61
C ILE A 47 6.63 1.31 11.62
N GLU A 48 6.51 2.54 12.13
CA GLU A 48 7.62 3.49 12.28
C GLU A 48 8.71 2.96 13.22
N ILE A 49 8.36 2.13 14.19
CA ILE A 49 9.32 1.44 15.08
C ILE A 49 9.89 0.17 14.41
N GLY A 50 9.51 -0.14 13.17
CA GLY A 50 10.02 -1.28 12.42
C GLY A 50 9.22 -2.58 12.58
N ILE A 51 8.06 -2.55 13.24
CA ILE A 51 7.22 -3.75 13.39
C ILE A 51 6.36 -3.92 12.12
N PRO A 52 6.46 -5.05 11.40
CA PRO A 52 5.64 -5.28 10.21
C PRO A 52 4.17 -5.43 10.60
N LEU A 53 3.26 -5.02 9.72
CA LEU A 53 1.81 -5.04 9.96
C LEU A 53 1.29 -6.39 10.49
N ARG A 54 1.82 -7.51 9.96
CA ARG A 54 1.44 -8.85 10.40
C ARG A 54 1.92 -9.19 11.81
N GLY A 55 3.01 -8.58 12.27
CA GLY A 55 3.47 -8.65 13.66
C GLY A 55 2.50 -7.93 14.59
N ILE A 56 2.08 -6.71 14.22
CA ILE A 56 1.13 -5.92 14.99
C ILE A 56 -0.20 -6.66 15.19
N LEU A 57 -0.76 -7.22 14.12
CA LEU A 57 -2.03 -7.95 14.20
C LEU A 57 -1.95 -9.27 14.98
N ARG A 58 -0.75 -9.83 15.20
CA ARG A 58 -0.60 -11.06 15.99
C ARG A 58 -0.86 -10.82 17.47
N GLU A 59 -0.55 -9.62 17.95
CA GLU A 59 -0.71 -9.22 19.35
C GLU A 59 -2.11 -8.65 19.63
N ASP A 60 -2.92 -8.44 18.58
CA ASP A 60 -4.25 -7.87 18.68
C ASP A 60 -5.31 -8.96 18.90
N PHE A 61 -6.16 -8.78 19.90
CA PHE A 61 -7.22 -9.72 20.27
C PHE A 61 -8.49 -9.60 19.42
N ARG A 62 -8.57 -8.61 18.52
CA ARG A 62 -9.78 -8.29 17.74
C ARG A 62 -9.93 -9.07 16.44
N ASP A 63 -9.01 -10.00 16.15
CA ASP A 63 -9.01 -10.84 14.94
C ASP A 63 -9.20 -10.03 13.64
N ILE A 64 -8.48 -8.92 13.53
CA ILE A 64 -8.54 -8.03 12.37
C ILE A 64 -8.01 -8.76 11.14
N ASP A 65 -8.83 -8.83 10.09
CA ASP A 65 -8.44 -9.42 8.80
C ASP A 65 -7.30 -8.61 8.15
N TYR A 66 -6.11 -9.21 8.12
CA TYR A 66 -4.91 -8.64 7.49
C TYR A 66 -5.14 -8.22 6.04
N GLN A 67 -5.80 -9.07 5.24
CA GLN A 67 -6.02 -8.79 3.83
C GLN A 67 -7.03 -7.65 3.64
N GLY A 68 -8.09 -7.64 4.45
CA GLY A 68 -9.09 -6.59 4.51
C GLY A 68 -8.52 -5.24 4.93
N LEU A 69 -7.62 -5.22 5.91
CA LEU A 69 -6.93 -4.02 6.35
C LEU A 69 -6.00 -3.47 5.25
N LEU A 70 -5.19 -4.32 4.62
CA LEU A 70 -4.37 -3.87 3.49
C LEU A 70 -5.21 -3.29 2.35
N ARG A 71 -6.27 -3.98 1.91
CA ARG A 71 -7.19 -3.44 0.90
C ARG A 71 -7.77 -2.09 1.31
N TRP A 72 -8.11 -1.94 2.59
CA TRP A 72 -8.64 -0.69 3.13
C TRP A 72 -7.60 0.44 3.06
N ILE A 73 -6.35 0.18 3.47
CA ILE A 73 -5.23 1.13 3.36
C ILE A 73 -5.03 1.55 1.89
N HIS A 74 -4.87 0.59 0.99
CA HIS A 74 -4.58 0.84 -0.43
C HIS A 74 -5.75 1.45 -1.23
N LYS A 75 -6.99 1.37 -0.71
CA LYS A 75 -8.16 1.95 -1.37
C LYS A 75 -8.17 3.47 -1.34
N ASP A 76 -7.53 4.07 -0.34
CA ASP A 76 -7.49 5.52 -0.14
C ASP A 76 -6.05 6.02 -0.31
N SER A 77 -5.85 7.01 -1.17
CA SER A 77 -4.52 7.50 -1.52
C SER A 77 -3.80 8.12 -0.33
N GLU A 78 -4.51 8.78 0.58
CA GLU A 78 -3.90 9.41 1.74
C GLU A 78 -3.50 8.37 2.77
N ARG A 79 -4.35 7.37 3.06
CA ARG A 79 -3.96 6.23 3.90
C ARG A 79 -2.77 5.49 3.33
N GLN A 80 -2.76 5.23 2.02
CA GLN A 80 -1.64 4.57 1.37
C GLN A 80 -0.35 5.39 1.48
N ARG A 81 -0.42 6.70 1.23
CA ARG A 81 0.74 7.61 1.35
C ARG A 81 1.31 7.58 2.76
N ARG A 82 0.47 7.74 3.79
CA ARG A 82 0.87 7.72 5.20
C ARG A 82 1.46 6.38 5.62
N PHE A 83 0.91 5.28 5.11
CA PHE A 83 1.45 3.93 5.34
C PHE A 83 2.86 3.76 4.76
N TYR A 84 3.12 4.26 3.55
CA TYR A 84 4.46 4.21 2.96
C TYR A 84 5.45 5.17 3.63
N GLU A 85 4.98 6.32 4.10
CA GLU A 85 5.78 7.25 4.91
C GLU A 85 6.23 6.58 6.21
N ALA A 86 5.31 5.93 6.94
CA ALA A 86 5.63 5.15 8.13
C ALA A 86 6.63 4.01 7.83
N GLN A 87 6.46 3.30 6.71
CA GLN A 87 7.44 2.28 6.28
C GLN A 87 8.82 2.88 5.99
N SER A 88 8.90 4.08 5.43
CA SER A 88 10.16 4.76 5.18
C SER A 88 10.89 5.08 6.49
N ILE A 89 10.16 5.53 7.52
CA ILE A 89 10.71 5.80 8.85
C ILE A 89 11.11 4.48 9.54
N GLY A 90 10.25 3.46 9.48
CA GLY A 90 10.56 2.13 10.02
C GLY A 90 11.80 1.51 9.38
N ALA A 91 12.05 1.78 8.10
CA ALA A 91 13.27 1.34 7.43
C ALA A 91 14.54 2.00 8.02
N GLU A 92 14.47 3.25 8.49
CA GLU A 92 15.58 3.89 9.22
C GLU A 92 15.86 3.15 10.54
N ILE A 93 14.82 2.88 11.32
CA ILE A 93 14.96 2.19 12.62
C ILE A 93 15.54 0.79 12.44
N ILE A 94 14.98 -0.01 11.52
CA ILE A 94 15.48 -1.35 11.22
C ILE A 94 16.94 -1.30 10.76
N SER A 95 17.34 -0.28 10.01
CA SER A 95 18.73 -0.13 9.56
C SER A 95 19.71 0.07 10.72
N ALA A 96 19.30 0.77 11.78
CA ALA A 96 20.08 0.90 13.00
C ALA A 96 20.14 -0.43 13.77
N GLU A 97 19.01 -1.13 13.93
CA GLU A 97 18.96 -2.44 14.59
C GLU A 97 19.87 -3.49 13.94
N ILE A 98 20.03 -3.44 12.61
CA ILE A 98 20.90 -4.37 11.88
C ILE A 98 22.34 -4.32 12.41
N ILE A 99 22.84 -3.14 12.77
CA ILE A 99 24.19 -2.96 13.30
C ILE A 99 24.31 -3.60 14.68
N GLU A 100 23.34 -3.37 15.56
CA GLU A 100 23.30 -3.98 16.90
C GLU A 100 23.30 -5.51 16.85
N ILE A 101 22.56 -6.09 15.89
CA ILE A 101 22.53 -7.55 15.68
C ILE A 101 23.86 -8.06 15.15
N ALA A 102 24.53 -7.29 14.28
CA ALA A 102 25.83 -7.66 13.74
C ALA A 102 26.93 -7.64 14.82
N ASP A 103 26.87 -6.65 15.72
CA ASP A 103 27.84 -6.50 16.81
C ASP A 103 27.65 -7.54 17.93
N ALA A 104 26.52 -8.27 17.92
CA ALA A 104 26.22 -9.34 18.87
C ALA A 104 26.42 -8.92 20.34
N SER A 105 26.07 -7.67 20.67
CA SER A 105 26.35 -7.06 21.98
C SER A 105 25.79 -7.83 23.17
N ASP A 106 24.76 -8.66 22.94
CA ASP A 106 23.90 -9.18 24.00
C ASP A 106 24.01 -10.72 24.21
N SER A 107 24.74 -11.49 23.37
CA SER A 107 24.68 -12.97 23.43
C SER A 107 25.77 -13.71 22.63
N LEU A 108 26.05 -14.97 23.03
CA LEU A 108 26.59 -16.02 22.14
C LEU A 108 25.52 -16.44 21.11
N GLU A 109 25.05 -15.51 20.30
CA GLU A 109 24.08 -15.80 19.25
C GLU A 109 24.74 -16.64 18.14
N ASP A 110 23.99 -17.57 17.53
CA ASP A 110 24.49 -18.30 16.37
C ASP A 110 24.67 -17.31 15.20
N VAL A 111 25.93 -17.11 14.78
CA VAL A 111 26.32 -16.22 13.69
C VAL A 111 25.46 -16.46 12.43
N GLN A 112 25.04 -17.69 12.17
CA GLN A 112 24.19 -18.00 11.01
C GLN A 112 22.78 -17.43 11.18
N ARG A 113 22.22 -17.47 12.40
CA ARG A 113 20.93 -16.87 12.72
C ARG A 113 21.02 -15.35 12.63
N SER A 114 22.05 -14.73 13.20
CA SER A 114 22.24 -13.28 13.15
C SER A 114 22.41 -12.80 11.70
N ARG A 115 23.20 -13.52 10.89
CA ARG A 115 23.33 -13.27 9.45
C ARG A 115 21.99 -13.38 8.73
N LEU A 116 21.21 -14.43 8.97
CA LEU A 116 19.88 -14.59 8.35
C LEU A 116 18.93 -13.44 8.73
N ARG A 117 18.97 -12.98 9.99
CA ARG A 117 18.18 -11.84 10.47
C ARG A 117 18.58 -10.56 9.74
N ILE A 118 19.87 -10.30 9.60
CA ILE A 118 20.41 -9.14 8.90
C ILE A 118 20.00 -9.17 7.42
N ASP A 119 20.24 -10.27 6.73
CA ASP A 119 19.91 -10.42 5.29
C ASP A 119 18.41 -10.23 5.02
N THR A 120 17.56 -10.78 5.89
CA THR A 120 16.10 -10.66 5.77
C THR A 120 15.65 -9.22 5.98
N ARG A 121 16.17 -8.54 7.00
CA ARG A 121 15.87 -7.14 7.27
C ARG A 121 16.38 -6.23 6.17
N TRP A 122 17.60 -6.43 5.68
CA TRP A 122 18.17 -5.66 4.57
C TRP A 122 17.30 -5.71 3.31
N LYS A 123 16.79 -6.90 2.96
CA LYS A 123 15.82 -7.05 1.85
C LYS A 123 14.53 -6.27 2.10
N LEU A 124 14.02 -6.28 3.33
CA LEU A 124 12.83 -5.52 3.71
C LEU A 124 13.04 -4.01 3.53
N LEU A 125 14.23 -3.49 3.91
CA LEU A 125 14.58 -2.07 3.71
C LEU A 125 14.45 -1.66 2.24
N GLY A 126 14.94 -2.49 1.32
CA GLY A 126 14.83 -2.24 -0.12
C GLY A 126 13.39 -2.23 -0.64
N VAL A 127 12.47 -2.94 0.02
CA VAL A 127 11.03 -2.92 -0.30
C VAL A 127 10.35 -1.69 0.29
N TRP A 128 10.61 -1.37 1.56
CA TRP A 128 9.98 -0.27 2.29
C TRP A 128 10.46 1.10 1.82
N ASN A 129 11.74 1.23 1.47
CA ASN A 129 12.33 2.46 0.94
C ASN A 129 13.38 2.14 -0.13
N ARG A 130 12.88 1.78 -1.32
CA ARG A 130 13.71 1.47 -2.49
C ARG A 130 14.62 2.63 -2.90
N LYS A 131 14.19 3.88 -2.71
CA LYS A 131 14.99 5.05 -3.09
C LYS A 131 16.29 5.14 -2.28
N ARG A 132 16.24 4.78 -1.00
CA ARG A 132 17.39 4.85 -0.10
C ARG A 132 18.17 3.54 0.00
N PHE A 133 17.48 2.41 0.07
CA PHE A 133 18.10 1.10 0.34
C PHE A 133 17.99 0.12 -0.84
N GLY A 134 17.41 0.54 -1.96
CA GLY A 134 17.30 -0.32 -3.13
C GLY A 134 18.66 -0.54 -3.80
N GLU A 135 18.85 -1.74 -4.35
CA GLU A 135 20.03 -2.04 -5.15
C GLU A 135 20.03 -1.22 -6.46
N VAL A 136 21.10 -0.47 -6.69
CA VAL A 136 21.36 0.20 -7.97
C VAL A 136 22.22 -0.72 -8.81
N LYS A 137 21.63 -1.34 -9.83
CA LYS A 137 22.37 -2.16 -10.81
C LYS A 137 22.79 -1.26 -11.97
N GLN A 138 24.09 -1.06 -12.15
CA GLN A 138 24.62 -0.45 -13.36
C GLN A 138 24.55 -1.51 -14.47
N ILE A 139 23.73 -1.26 -15.48
CA ILE A 139 23.65 -2.09 -16.67
C ILE A 139 24.58 -1.47 -17.70
N GLU A 140 25.76 -2.05 -17.87
CA GLU A 140 26.65 -1.69 -18.97
C GLU A 140 26.06 -2.20 -20.28
N MET A 141 25.47 -1.29 -21.07
CA MET A 141 24.99 -1.62 -22.41
C MET A 141 26.20 -1.64 -23.37
N GLY A 142 26.85 -2.81 -23.48
CA GLY A 142 27.95 -3.07 -24.42
C GLY A 142 27.50 -3.20 -25.88
N GLY A 143 26.50 -2.44 -26.31
CA GLY A 143 26.01 -2.45 -27.69
C GLY A 143 26.68 -1.35 -28.50
N THR A 144 27.41 -1.71 -29.55
CA THR A 144 27.88 -0.75 -30.56
C THR A 144 26.66 -0.26 -31.34
N ILE A 145 26.07 0.86 -30.95
CA ILE A 145 25.03 1.52 -31.75
C ILE A 145 25.71 2.01 -33.03
N SER A 146 25.64 1.21 -34.09
CA SER A 146 26.17 1.60 -35.39
C SER A 146 25.25 2.66 -35.97
N ILE A 147 25.68 3.92 -35.91
CA ILE A 147 24.98 5.07 -36.49
C ILE A 147 24.68 4.81 -37.98
N LEU A 148 25.57 4.10 -38.68
CA LEU A 148 25.39 3.73 -40.09
C LEU A 148 24.17 2.84 -40.30
N GLN A 149 23.99 1.80 -39.48
CA GLN A 149 22.85 0.90 -39.57
C GLN A 149 21.54 1.63 -39.23
N ALA A 150 21.55 2.48 -38.22
CA ALA A 150 20.40 3.30 -37.85
C ALA A 150 20.02 4.29 -38.96
N LEU A 151 21.00 4.87 -39.66
CA LEU A 151 20.77 5.79 -40.77
C LEU A 151 20.23 5.06 -42.02
N GLU A 152 20.71 3.84 -42.28
CA GLU A 152 20.28 3.01 -43.39
C GLU A 152 18.82 2.54 -43.22
N GLU A 153 18.45 2.13 -42.01
CA GLU A 153 17.07 1.78 -41.67
C GLU A 153 16.13 3.00 -41.75
N ALA A 154 16.59 4.18 -41.31
CA ALA A 154 15.83 5.42 -41.45
C ALA A 154 15.61 5.80 -42.93
N LYS A 155 16.63 5.64 -43.78
CA LYS A 155 16.49 5.87 -45.24
C LYS A 155 15.51 4.90 -45.88
N GLY A 156 15.52 3.62 -45.49
CA GLY A 156 14.57 2.63 -45.97
C GLY A 156 13.12 3.04 -45.73
N ARG A 157 12.80 3.50 -44.51
CA ARG A 157 11.44 3.97 -44.15
C ARG A 157 11.01 5.23 -44.90
N VAL A 158 11.92 6.16 -45.16
CA VAL A 158 11.62 7.37 -45.95
C VAL A 158 11.32 7.01 -47.41
N ILE A 159 12.06 6.04 -47.98
CA ILE A 159 11.83 5.58 -49.35
C ILE A 159 10.48 4.87 -49.48
N GLU A 160 10.12 4.01 -48.52
CA GLU A 160 8.80 3.36 -48.49
C GLU A 160 7.66 4.38 -48.39
N GLY A 161 7.79 5.39 -47.51
CA GLY A 161 6.77 6.44 -47.38
C GLY A 161 6.61 7.31 -48.64
N ILE A 162 7.71 7.58 -49.36
CA ILE A 162 7.66 8.33 -50.64
C ILE A 162 7.06 7.47 -51.77
N ALA A 163 7.33 6.16 -51.78
CA ALA A 163 6.78 5.26 -52.79
C ALA A 163 5.25 5.11 -52.66
N GLU A 164 4.72 5.14 -51.44
CA GLU A 164 3.28 5.08 -51.18
C GLU A 164 2.55 6.36 -51.67
N GLU A 165 3.18 7.53 -51.54
CA GLU A 165 2.63 8.83 -51.96
C GLU A 165 2.59 9.01 -53.49
N VAL A 166 3.54 8.43 -54.24
CA VAL A 166 3.62 8.58 -55.71
C VAL A 166 2.61 7.67 -56.45
N VAL A 167 2.19 6.56 -55.84
CA VAL A 167 1.22 5.64 -56.46
C VAL A 167 -0.21 6.22 -56.45
N ASP A 168 -0.54 7.10 -55.50
CA ASP A 168 -1.88 7.69 -55.37
C ASP A 168 -2.16 8.85 -56.35
N VAL A 169 -1.13 9.33 -57.08
CA VAL A 169 -1.25 10.43 -58.05
C VAL A 169 -1.42 9.92 -59.49
N GLY A 170 -1.33 8.61 -59.72
CA GLY A 170 -1.32 7.98 -61.05
C GLY A 170 -2.66 7.51 -61.61
N ASP A 171 -3.72 7.44 -60.79
CA ASP A 171 -5.05 6.95 -61.20
C ASP A 171 -6.13 8.01 -60.91
N GLN A 172 -6.23 9.04 -61.77
CA GLN A 172 -7.43 9.88 -61.96
C GLN A 172 -7.66 10.18 -63.43
#